data_AF-A0A0K8JIY6-F1
#
_entry.id   AF-A0A0K8JIY6-F1
#
_cell.length_a   1.000
_cell.length_b   1.000
_cell.length_c   1.000
_cell.angle_alpha   90.00
_cell.angle_beta   90.00
_cell.angle_gamma   90.00
#
_symmetry.space_group_name_H-M   'P 1'
#
loop_
_entity.id
_entity.type
_entity.pdbx_description
1 polymer ?
#
loop_
_entity_poly.entity_id
_entity_poly.type
_entity_poly.pdbx_seq_one_letter_code
_entity_poly.pdbx_strand_id
1 'polypeptide(L)'
;MYPLKFAPVYKEMIWGGQRLGSLFNRKLPFSKVGESWEICTHRHGMSSIVNGVWQGKTLAEVIARQPQVILGTGYKELAEFPLLIKYLDANDHLSIQVHPDDGYAWNTEHEQGKTEAWYVLHAEQGAQIIYGLRDTVSKEQFSRAIAEGGIEQVVRYVAVRQGDLILVPAGTVHSLLKGVVVCEVQQSSDATYRIHDFNRPGPDGKPRELHIEKALEVIDFGKQPALQFAKESISCPYFTVRKWKVTQKALDHPQGRFLVYCILAGEGRLAGGGVVMPVLPGDTLLLPACLETVELSGELQMLRIQ
;
A
#
# COMPACT_ATOMS: atom_id res chain seq x y z
N MET A 1 -20.69 -10.51 13.41
CA MET A 1 -19.60 -10.44 12.42
C MET A 1 -18.37 -11.15 12.96
N TYR A 2 -17.40 -11.41 12.10
CA TYR A 2 -16.16 -12.11 12.40
C TYR A 2 -15.01 -11.52 11.57
N PRO A 3 -13.73 -11.79 11.90
CA PRO A 3 -12.59 -11.36 11.10
C PRO A 3 -12.67 -11.87 9.64
N LEU A 4 -12.57 -10.96 8.68
CA LEU A 4 -12.69 -11.26 7.25
C LEU A 4 -11.29 -11.41 6.64
N LYS A 5 -11.05 -12.51 5.92
CA LYS A 5 -9.81 -12.78 5.19
C LYS A 5 -10.06 -12.62 3.70
N PHE A 6 -9.06 -12.13 2.96
CA PHE A 6 -9.21 -11.81 1.54
C PHE A 6 -8.33 -12.64 0.63
N ALA A 7 -8.82 -12.89 -0.59
CA ALA A 7 -8.00 -13.34 -1.70
C ALA A 7 -7.27 -12.13 -2.33
N PRO A 8 -5.98 -12.25 -2.64
CA PRO A 8 -5.24 -11.20 -3.32
C PRO A 8 -5.70 -11.05 -4.78
N VAL A 9 -5.71 -9.83 -5.29
CA VAL A 9 -5.85 -9.53 -6.72
C VAL A 9 -4.47 -9.21 -7.29
N TYR A 10 -3.93 -10.13 -8.08
CA TYR A 10 -2.60 -9.97 -8.68
C TYR A 10 -2.64 -9.11 -9.94
N LYS A 11 -1.62 -8.28 -10.11
CA LYS A 11 -1.39 -7.46 -11.31
C LYS A 11 -0.05 -7.83 -11.93
N GLU A 12 -0.08 -8.22 -13.21
CA GLU A 12 1.14 -8.37 -13.99
C GLU A 12 1.69 -7.00 -14.36
N MET A 13 2.95 -6.75 -14.05
CA MET A 13 3.62 -5.48 -14.31
C MET A 13 4.95 -5.73 -15.01
N ILE A 14 5.34 -4.83 -15.91
CA ILE A 14 6.61 -4.96 -16.66
C ILE A 14 7.85 -5.05 -15.76
N TRP A 15 7.78 -4.42 -14.58
CA TRP A 15 8.79 -4.42 -13.52
C TRP A 15 8.59 -5.50 -12.45
N GLY A 16 7.52 -6.30 -12.57
CA GLY A 16 7.15 -7.31 -11.59
C GLY A 16 8.07 -8.54 -11.59
N GLY A 17 7.92 -9.35 -10.54
CA GLY A 17 8.76 -10.51 -10.29
C GLY A 17 8.00 -11.71 -9.73
N GLN A 18 8.72 -12.53 -8.96
CA GLN A 18 8.22 -13.75 -8.31
C GLN A 18 8.52 -13.77 -6.79
N ARG A 19 9.08 -12.69 -6.22
CA ARG A 19 9.52 -12.70 -4.82
C ARG A 19 8.36 -12.86 -3.85
N LEU A 20 7.17 -12.31 -4.16
CA LEU A 20 5.96 -12.52 -3.36
C LEU A 20 5.57 -13.99 -3.23
N GLY A 21 5.80 -14.78 -4.28
CA GLY A 21 5.55 -16.22 -4.27
C GLY A 21 6.46 -16.93 -3.28
N SER A 22 7.72 -16.56 -3.25
CA SER A 22 8.72 -17.13 -2.33
C SER A 22 8.53 -16.64 -0.89
N LEU A 23 8.30 -15.33 -0.68
CA LEU A 23 8.14 -14.72 0.65
C LEU A 23 6.93 -15.26 1.41
N PHE A 24 5.82 -15.49 0.70
CA PHE A 24 4.55 -15.89 1.32
C PHE A 24 4.09 -17.30 0.94
N ASN A 25 4.95 -18.09 0.28
CA ASN A 25 4.62 -19.43 -0.21
C ASN A 25 3.33 -19.45 -1.06
N ARG A 26 3.22 -18.49 -1.99
CA ARG A 26 2.04 -18.29 -2.85
C ARG A 26 2.32 -18.79 -4.27
N LYS A 27 1.34 -19.46 -4.87
CA LYS A 27 1.36 -19.74 -6.31
C LYS A 27 0.88 -18.50 -7.07
N LEU A 28 1.80 -17.84 -7.74
CA LEU A 28 1.50 -16.63 -8.51
C LEU A 28 0.93 -16.99 -9.89
N PRO A 29 -0.06 -16.22 -10.40
CA PRO A 29 -0.71 -16.52 -11.68
C PRO A 29 0.09 -16.02 -12.89
N PHE A 30 1.06 -15.12 -12.69
CA PHE A 30 1.85 -14.49 -13.74
C PHE A 30 3.34 -14.66 -13.45
N SER A 31 4.17 -14.53 -14.49
CA SER A 31 5.64 -14.57 -14.34
C SER A 31 6.22 -13.26 -13.79
N LYS A 32 5.50 -12.14 -13.99
CA LYS A 32 5.90 -10.81 -13.52
C LYS A 32 4.81 -10.16 -12.67
N VAL A 33 4.51 -10.74 -11.51
CA VAL A 33 3.59 -10.11 -10.56
C VAL A 33 4.29 -8.90 -9.95
N GLY A 34 3.80 -7.70 -10.28
CA GLY A 34 4.31 -6.48 -9.67
C GLY A 34 3.50 -6.05 -8.46
N GLU A 35 2.18 -6.23 -8.51
CA GLU A 35 1.29 -5.86 -7.41
C GLU A 35 0.44 -7.04 -6.97
N SER A 36 0.21 -7.13 -5.67
CA SER A 36 -0.77 -8.00 -5.04
C SER A 36 -1.68 -7.13 -4.19
N TRP A 37 -2.89 -6.84 -4.67
CA TRP A 37 -3.84 -6.01 -3.92
C TRP A 37 -4.53 -6.90 -2.89
N GLU A 38 -4.27 -6.63 -1.62
CA GLU A 38 -4.64 -7.50 -0.52
C GLU A 38 -6.03 -7.16 0.04
N ILE A 39 -6.34 -5.87 0.17
CA ILE A 39 -7.66 -5.38 0.55
C ILE A 39 -7.96 -4.05 -0.14
N CYS A 40 -9.10 -3.99 -0.83
CA CYS A 40 -9.58 -2.83 -1.57
C CYS A 40 -11.03 -3.00 -2.02
N THR A 41 -11.70 -1.88 -2.28
CA THR A 41 -13.00 -1.82 -2.97
C THR A 41 -12.94 -0.97 -4.24
N HIS A 42 -11.76 -0.83 -4.83
CA HIS A 42 -11.54 0.08 -5.94
C HIS A 42 -12.07 -0.50 -7.27
N ARG A 43 -12.50 0.34 -8.20
CA ARG A 43 -13.03 -0.12 -9.51
C ARG A 43 -12.03 -0.96 -10.32
N HIS A 44 -10.73 -0.74 -10.17
CA HIS A 44 -9.69 -1.52 -10.86
C HIS A 44 -9.31 -2.81 -10.12
N GLY A 45 -9.81 -3.05 -8.92
CA GLY A 45 -9.52 -4.25 -8.14
C GLY A 45 -10.43 -4.35 -6.93
N MET A 46 -11.13 -5.47 -6.82
CA MET A 46 -12.16 -5.69 -5.82
C MET A 46 -11.81 -6.94 -4.99
N SER A 47 -11.53 -6.75 -3.71
CA SER A 47 -11.15 -7.87 -2.83
C SER A 47 -12.34 -8.76 -2.50
N SER A 48 -12.12 -10.07 -2.60
CA SER A 48 -13.12 -11.10 -2.30
C SER A 48 -12.81 -11.79 -0.98
N ILE A 49 -13.85 -12.03 -0.17
CA ILE A 49 -13.73 -12.70 1.13
C ILE A 49 -13.60 -14.21 0.91
N VAL A 50 -12.68 -14.85 1.64
CA VAL A 50 -12.37 -16.28 1.47
C VAL A 50 -12.87 -17.16 2.62
N ASN A 51 -13.52 -16.59 3.64
CA ASN A 51 -13.92 -17.33 4.83
C ASN A 51 -15.34 -17.01 5.34
N GLY A 52 -15.95 -18.02 5.96
CA GLY A 52 -17.24 -17.92 6.66
C GLY A 52 -18.42 -17.66 5.73
N VAL A 53 -19.52 -17.13 6.28
CA VAL A 53 -20.79 -16.93 5.55
C VAL A 53 -20.71 -15.92 4.40
N TRP A 54 -19.70 -15.04 4.42
CA TRP A 54 -19.44 -14.06 3.35
C TRP A 54 -18.45 -14.55 2.29
N GLN A 55 -18.00 -15.81 2.36
CA GLN A 55 -17.08 -16.36 1.36
C GLN A 55 -17.64 -16.21 -0.07
N GLY A 56 -16.77 -15.76 -0.98
CA GLY A 56 -17.12 -15.51 -2.38
C GLY A 56 -17.83 -14.18 -2.63
N LYS A 57 -18.13 -13.39 -1.60
CA LYS A 57 -18.63 -12.01 -1.72
C LYS A 57 -17.49 -11.01 -1.76
N THR A 58 -17.71 -9.89 -2.44
CA THR A 58 -16.76 -8.78 -2.45
C THR A 58 -16.87 -7.97 -1.17
N LEU A 59 -15.79 -7.30 -0.77
CA LEU A 59 -15.82 -6.42 0.40
C LEU A 59 -16.86 -5.30 0.25
N ALA A 60 -17.00 -4.73 -0.95
CA ALA A 60 -17.99 -3.69 -1.24
C ALA A 60 -19.43 -4.19 -1.03
N GLU A 61 -19.76 -5.40 -1.47
CA GLU A 61 -21.09 -5.99 -1.25
C GLU A 61 -21.42 -6.14 0.24
N VAL A 62 -20.43 -6.49 1.07
CA VAL A 62 -20.64 -6.67 2.50
C VAL A 62 -20.72 -5.31 3.22
N ILE A 63 -19.87 -4.33 2.85
CA ILE A 63 -19.94 -2.95 3.36
C ILE A 63 -21.30 -2.33 3.05
N ALA A 64 -21.79 -2.44 1.81
CA ALA A 64 -23.07 -1.87 1.41
C ALA A 64 -24.27 -2.37 2.25
N ARG A 65 -24.19 -3.61 2.77
CA ARG A 65 -25.24 -4.17 3.63
C ARG A 65 -25.18 -3.64 5.06
N GLN A 66 -23.98 -3.41 5.59
CA GLN A 66 -23.77 -3.11 7.02
C GLN A 66 -22.55 -2.18 7.24
N PRO A 67 -22.55 -0.95 6.72
CA PRO A 67 -21.34 -0.12 6.68
C PRO A 67 -20.83 0.22 8.09
N GLN A 68 -21.73 0.57 9.01
CA GLN A 68 -21.37 0.88 10.40
C GLN A 68 -20.84 -0.31 11.18
N VAL A 69 -21.30 -1.53 10.86
CA VAL A 69 -20.87 -2.76 11.53
C VAL A 69 -19.43 -3.09 11.14
N ILE A 70 -19.05 -2.78 9.90
CA ILE A 70 -17.73 -3.11 9.33
C ILE A 70 -16.75 -1.97 9.55
N LEU A 71 -17.09 -0.77 9.12
CA LEU A 71 -16.20 0.39 9.10
C LEU A 71 -16.29 1.23 10.39
N GLY A 72 -17.40 1.15 11.11
CA GLY A 72 -17.67 1.99 12.28
C GLY A 72 -18.43 3.27 11.92
N THR A 73 -18.66 4.12 12.92
CA THR A 73 -19.55 5.29 12.79
C THR A 73 -18.93 6.48 12.07
N GLY A 74 -17.62 6.49 11.86
CA GLY A 74 -16.90 7.57 11.14
C GLY A 74 -17.06 7.51 9.62
N TYR A 75 -17.55 6.38 9.09
CA TYR A 75 -17.60 6.08 7.65
C TYR A 75 -19.04 5.89 7.17
N LYS A 76 -20.03 6.48 7.86
CA LYS A 76 -21.47 6.24 7.64
C LYS A 76 -21.94 6.49 6.21
N GLU A 77 -21.28 7.41 5.50
CA GLU A 77 -21.62 7.79 4.13
C GLU A 77 -20.73 7.10 3.08
N LEU A 78 -19.72 6.35 3.52
CA LEU A 78 -18.82 5.64 2.62
C LEU A 78 -19.35 4.25 2.33
N ALA A 79 -19.75 4.02 1.08
CA ALA A 79 -20.03 2.70 0.54
C ALA A 79 -18.76 1.89 0.23
N GLU A 80 -17.58 2.51 0.41
CA GLU A 80 -16.29 1.99 0.01
C GLU A 80 -15.32 1.92 1.20
N PHE A 81 -14.40 0.97 1.13
CA PHE A 81 -13.30 0.85 2.06
C PHE A 81 -12.29 1.99 1.82
N PRO A 82 -11.87 2.74 2.85
CA PRO A 82 -11.12 3.99 2.67
C PRO A 82 -9.65 3.80 2.29
N LEU A 83 -9.13 2.56 2.33
CA LEU A 83 -7.73 2.26 2.06
C LEU A 83 -7.58 1.29 0.89
N LEU A 84 -6.39 1.27 0.32
CA LEU A 84 -5.91 0.22 -0.56
C LEU A 84 -4.60 -0.29 0.04
N ILE A 85 -4.50 -1.60 0.24
CA ILE A 85 -3.29 -2.22 0.79
C ILE A 85 -2.75 -3.22 -0.23
N LYS A 86 -1.47 -3.08 -0.54
CA LYS A 86 -0.80 -3.85 -1.58
C LYS A 86 0.52 -4.42 -1.08
N TYR A 87 0.93 -5.55 -1.65
CA TYR A 87 2.34 -5.91 -1.72
C TYR A 87 2.89 -5.59 -3.10
N LEU A 88 4.03 -4.91 -3.16
CA LEU A 88 4.71 -4.55 -4.42
C LEU A 88 6.06 -5.24 -4.51
N ASP A 89 6.35 -5.92 -5.63
CA ASP A 89 7.65 -6.56 -5.91
C ASP A 89 8.37 -5.81 -7.04
N ALA A 90 9.25 -4.88 -6.66
CA ALA A 90 10.10 -4.14 -7.58
C ALA A 90 11.26 -5.03 -8.05
N ASN A 91 10.99 -5.95 -8.98
CA ASN A 91 12.02 -6.74 -9.65
C ASN A 91 12.80 -5.93 -10.70
N ASP A 92 12.24 -4.80 -11.11
CA ASP A 92 12.91 -3.70 -11.80
C ASP A 92 12.40 -2.36 -11.22
N HIS A 93 12.96 -1.24 -11.65
CA HIS A 93 12.58 0.09 -11.17
C HIS A 93 11.10 0.40 -11.46
N LEU A 94 10.31 0.81 -10.48
CA LEU A 94 9.01 1.43 -10.75
C LEU A 94 9.24 2.81 -11.37
N SER A 95 8.24 3.35 -12.07
CA SER A 95 8.34 4.72 -12.58
C SER A 95 8.66 5.72 -11.48
N ILE A 96 9.41 6.77 -11.82
CA ILE A 96 9.44 7.99 -11.00
C ILE A 96 8.08 8.64 -11.13
N GLN A 97 7.43 8.90 -10.01
CA GLN A 97 6.05 9.33 -9.98
C GLN A 97 5.75 10.25 -8.80
N VAL A 98 4.57 10.87 -8.85
CA VAL A 98 3.99 11.68 -7.78
C VAL A 98 2.49 11.42 -7.70
N HIS A 99 1.94 11.63 -6.52
CA HIS A 99 0.53 11.41 -6.22
C HIS A 99 -0.16 12.73 -5.83
N PRO A 100 -1.40 12.99 -6.29
CA PRO A 100 -2.17 14.15 -5.88
C PRO A 100 -2.66 14.06 -4.43
N ASP A 101 -2.96 15.21 -3.83
CA ASP A 101 -3.74 15.29 -2.60
C ASP A 101 -5.25 15.14 -2.88
N ASP A 102 -6.08 15.14 -1.83
CA ASP A 102 -7.54 14.98 -1.98
C ASP A 102 -8.17 16.12 -2.79
N GLY A 103 -7.68 17.35 -2.62
CA GLY A 103 -8.25 18.52 -3.28
C GLY A 103 -8.05 18.46 -4.80
N TYR A 104 -6.84 18.13 -5.24
CA TYR A 104 -6.54 17.96 -6.67
C TYR A 104 -7.22 16.71 -7.23
N ALA A 105 -7.10 15.57 -6.55
CA ALA A 105 -7.62 14.29 -7.04
C ALA A 105 -9.15 14.33 -7.21
N TRP A 106 -9.89 14.95 -6.30
CA TRP A 106 -11.35 15.03 -6.41
C TRP A 106 -11.81 15.87 -7.60
N ASN A 107 -11.09 16.96 -7.88
CA ASN A 107 -11.39 17.87 -8.98
C ASN A 107 -10.99 17.30 -10.35
N THR A 108 -9.93 16.50 -10.43
CA THR A 108 -9.34 16.06 -11.70
C THR A 108 -9.63 14.60 -12.04
N GLU A 109 -9.59 13.71 -11.03
CA GLU A 109 -9.70 12.26 -11.20
C GLU A 109 -11.00 11.69 -10.60
N HIS A 110 -11.74 12.52 -9.84
CA HIS A 110 -12.97 12.13 -9.12
C HIS A 110 -12.76 10.95 -8.17
N GLU A 111 -11.59 10.91 -7.52
CA GLU A 111 -11.22 9.93 -6.49
C GLU A 111 -10.46 10.62 -5.34
N GLN A 112 -10.12 9.85 -4.31
CA GLN A 112 -9.32 10.34 -3.19
C GLN A 112 -7.90 10.71 -3.66
N GLY A 113 -7.22 11.55 -2.88
CA GLY A 113 -5.78 11.72 -2.98
C GLY A 113 -5.06 10.41 -2.64
N LYS A 114 -3.73 10.43 -2.76
CA LYS A 114 -2.93 9.23 -2.50
C LYS A 114 -1.69 9.55 -1.68
N THR A 115 -1.91 9.72 -0.37
CA THR A 115 -0.87 9.53 0.65
C THR A 115 -0.71 8.04 0.95
N GLU A 116 0.53 7.59 1.10
CA GLU A 116 0.86 6.18 1.32
C GLU A 116 1.96 5.98 2.37
N ALA A 117 2.14 4.75 2.81
CA ALA A 117 3.22 4.32 3.68
C ALA A 117 3.76 2.97 3.21
N TRP A 118 5.08 2.79 3.30
CA TRP A 118 5.76 1.57 2.92
C TRP A 118 6.41 0.92 4.11
N TYR A 119 6.11 -0.36 4.31
CA TYR A 119 6.94 -1.25 5.11
C TYR A 119 7.78 -2.12 4.18
N VAL A 120 9.11 -2.05 4.30
CA VAL A 120 10.03 -2.82 3.46
C VAL A 120 10.05 -4.28 3.93
N LEU A 121 9.40 -5.17 3.17
CA LEU A 121 9.35 -6.60 3.42
C LEU A 121 10.68 -7.28 3.08
N HIS A 122 11.32 -6.84 2.01
CA HIS A 122 12.60 -7.34 1.53
C HIS A 122 13.35 -6.23 0.81
N ALA A 123 14.67 -6.24 0.96
CA ALA A 123 15.59 -5.34 0.26
C ALA A 123 16.86 -6.11 -0.07
N GLU A 124 17.24 -6.14 -1.34
CA GLU A 124 18.55 -6.65 -1.77
C GLU A 124 19.69 -5.78 -1.21
N GLN A 125 20.91 -6.32 -1.22
CA GLN A 125 22.07 -5.56 -0.76
C GLN A 125 22.25 -4.28 -1.60
N GLY A 126 22.26 -3.14 -0.93
CA GLY A 126 22.38 -1.83 -1.60
C GLY A 126 21.09 -1.35 -2.27
N ALA A 127 19.95 -1.99 -2.02
CA ALA A 127 18.66 -1.54 -2.55
C ALA A 127 18.33 -0.11 -2.08
N GLN A 128 17.75 0.66 -2.99
CA GLN A 128 17.41 2.06 -2.77
C GLN A 128 15.96 2.35 -3.17
N ILE A 129 15.47 3.49 -2.74
CA ILE A 129 14.26 4.13 -3.24
C ILE A 129 14.60 5.55 -3.69
N ILE A 130 13.75 6.13 -4.53
CA ILE A 130 13.71 7.58 -4.71
C ILE A 130 12.68 8.13 -3.72
N TYR A 131 13.08 9.14 -2.94
CA TYR A 131 12.20 9.77 -1.95
C TYR A 131 12.46 11.27 -1.84
N GLY A 132 11.63 12.05 -2.52
CA GLY A 132 11.71 13.50 -2.65
C GLY A 132 12.74 13.97 -3.67
N LEU A 133 12.73 15.28 -3.88
CA LEU A 133 13.74 15.99 -4.67
C LEU A 133 15.01 16.21 -3.83
N ARG A 134 16.13 16.50 -4.49
CA ARG A 134 17.30 17.05 -3.82
C ARG A 134 16.98 18.43 -3.28
N ASP A 135 17.71 18.84 -2.23
CA ASP A 135 17.48 20.13 -1.59
C ASP A 135 17.58 21.26 -2.64
N THR A 136 16.66 22.22 -2.57
CA THR A 136 16.61 23.44 -3.42
C THR A 136 16.19 23.28 -4.89
N VAL A 137 15.61 22.15 -5.30
CA VAL A 137 15.11 21.98 -6.67
C VAL A 137 13.82 22.78 -6.89
N SER A 138 13.88 23.82 -7.74
CA SER A 138 12.71 24.59 -8.18
C SER A 138 11.91 23.86 -9.27
N LYS A 139 10.68 24.30 -9.50
CA LYS A 139 9.83 23.80 -10.60
C LYS A 139 10.49 23.97 -11.97
N GLU A 140 11.19 25.08 -12.20
CA GLU A 140 11.89 25.38 -13.45
C GLU A 140 13.10 24.46 -13.65
N GLN A 141 13.88 24.23 -12.58
CA GLN A 141 15.02 23.31 -12.61
C GLN A 141 14.56 21.87 -12.86
N PHE A 142 13.48 21.45 -12.20
CA PHE A 142 12.88 20.12 -12.40
C PHE A 142 12.36 19.95 -13.82
N SER A 143 11.62 20.93 -14.35
CA SER A 143 11.11 20.90 -15.72
C SER A 143 12.23 20.82 -16.76
N ARG A 144 13.31 21.57 -16.56
CA ARG A 144 14.52 21.49 -17.39
C ARG A 144 15.16 20.11 -17.33
N ALA A 145 15.33 19.56 -16.12
CA ALA A 145 15.91 18.23 -15.93
C ALA A 145 15.09 17.14 -16.64
N ILE A 146 13.76 17.22 -16.65
CA ILE A 146 12.92 16.30 -17.43
C ILE A 146 13.19 16.45 -18.94
N ALA A 147 13.14 17.68 -19.45
CA ALA A 147 13.32 17.96 -20.89
C ALA A 147 14.69 17.52 -21.41
N GLU A 148 15.73 17.59 -20.57
CA GLU A 148 17.10 17.18 -20.89
C GLU A 148 17.39 15.71 -20.56
N GLY A 149 16.42 14.95 -20.04
CA GLY A 149 16.60 13.54 -19.64
C GLY A 149 17.44 13.34 -18.38
N GLY A 150 17.65 14.39 -17.58
CA GLY A 150 18.47 14.43 -16.37
C GLY A 150 17.71 14.29 -15.04
N ILE A 151 16.50 13.71 -15.03
CA ILE A 151 15.66 13.60 -13.82
C ILE A 151 16.39 12.97 -12.61
N GLU A 152 17.27 12.00 -12.87
CA GLU A 152 18.06 11.32 -11.83
C GLU A 152 19.00 12.25 -11.05
N GLN A 153 19.34 13.41 -11.63
CA GLN A 153 20.21 14.41 -11.03
C GLN A 153 19.49 15.29 -10.02
N VAL A 154 18.16 15.36 -10.07
CA VAL A 154 17.33 16.23 -9.21
C VAL A 154 16.52 15.46 -8.17
N VAL A 155 16.51 14.13 -8.23
CA VAL A 155 15.87 13.27 -7.23
C VAL A 155 16.84 12.80 -6.15
N ARG A 156 16.30 12.47 -4.97
CA ARG A 156 17.06 11.97 -3.82
C ARG A 156 16.95 10.44 -3.72
N TYR A 157 18.10 9.77 -3.80
CA TYR A 157 18.23 8.34 -3.57
C TYR A 157 18.44 8.04 -2.09
N VAL A 158 17.76 7.02 -1.58
CA VAL A 158 17.84 6.62 -0.18
C VAL A 158 17.98 5.11 -0.10
N ALA A 159 19.01 4.63 0.60
CA ALA A 159 19.15 3.22 0.93
C ALA A 159 18.05 2.77 1.90
N VAL A 160 17.54 1.56 1.67
CA VAL A 160 16.52 0.94 2.51
C VAL A 160 16.93 -0.48 2.88
N ARG A 161 16.37 -0.98 3.97
CA ARG A 161 16.55 -2.36 4.43
C ARG A 161 15.22 -2.94 4.90
N GLN A 162 15.17 -4.27 4.98
CA GLN A 162 14.02 -4.96 5.55
C GLN A 162 13.67 -4.41 6.94
N GLY A 163 12.37 -4.19 7.16
CA GLY A 163 11.82 -3.67 8.40
C GLY A 163 11.74 -2.15 8.49
N ASP A 164 12.28 -1.41 7.52
CA ASP A 164 12.09 0.04 7.43
C ASP A 164 10.61 0.38 7.19
N LEU A 165 10.12 1.42 7.85
CA LEU A 165 8.74 1.92 7.73
C LEU A 165 8.79 3.41 7.42
N ILE A 166 8.15 3.80 6.31
CA ILE A 166 8.29 5.11 5.68
C ILE A 166 6.90 5.66 5.35
N LEU A 167 6.66 6.94 5.59
CA LEU A 167 5.48 7.65 5.09
C LEU A 167 5.86 8.36 3.79
N VAL A 168 4.96 8.35 2.80
CA VAL A 168 5.09 9.10 1.54
C VAL A 168 3.85 9.99 1.41
N PRO A 169 3.94 11.25 1.86
CA PRO A 169 2.86 12.22 1.67
C PRO A 169 2.59 12.48 0.19
N ALA A 170 1.33 12.74 -0.17
CA ALA A 170 0.97 13.26 -1.48
C ALA A 170 1.83 14.48 -1.86
N GLY A 171 2.14 14.62 -3.14
CA GLY A 171 3.06 15.64 -3.67
C GLY A 171 4.56 15.28 -3.58
N THR A 172 4.92 14.19 -2.91
CA THR A 172 6.32 13.72 -2.86
C THR A 172 6.70 12.97 -4.13
N VAL A 173 7.74 13.40 -4.84
CA VAL A 173 8.32 12.62 -5.96
C VAL A 173 9.00 11.36 -5.40
N HIS A 174 8.63 10.18 -5.88
CA HIS A 174 9.15 8.93 -5.34
C HIS A 174 9.20 7.80 -6.38
N SER A 175 9.90 6.72 -6.04
CA SER A 175 9.91 5.44 -6.78
C SER A 175 10.50 4.32 -5.93
N LEU A 176 9.91 3.13 -6.00
CA LEU A 176 10.55 1.90 -5.56
C LEU A 176 11.51 1.43 -6.64
N LEU A 177 12.81 1.34 -6.32
CA LEU A 177 13.80 0.85 -7.26
C LEU A 177 13.94 -0.67 -7.17
N LYS A 178 14.63 -1.24 -8.16
CA LYS A 178 14.91 -2.66 -8.25
C LYS A 178 15.45 -3.23 -6.94
N GLY A 179 14.96 -4.42 -6.58
CA GLY A 179 15.41 -5.20 -5.43
C GLY A 179 14.63 -4.91 -4.14
N VAL A 180 13.56 -4.12 -4.19
CA VAL A 180 12.72 -3.78 -3.04
C VAL A 180 11.36 -4.48 -3.13
N VAL A 181 10.91 -5.08 -2.03
CA VAL A 181 9.53 -5.54 -1.86
C VAL A 181 8.92 -4.80 -0.68
N VAL A 182 7.74 -4.21 -0.85
CA VAL A 182 7.06 -3.47 0.22
C VAL A 182 5.63 -3.95 0.45
N CYS A 183 5.15 -3.76 1.69
CA CYS A 183 3.74 -3.60 1.98
C CYS A 183 3.40 -2.11 1.91
N GLU A 184 2.56 -1.72 0.97
CA GLU A 184 2.08 -0.36 0.77
C GLU A 184 0.67 -0.24 1.38
N VAL A 185 0.51 0.72 2.29
CA VAL A 185 -0.77 1.14 2.84
C VAL A 185 -1.06 2.54 2.32
N GLN A 186 -2.15 2.72 1.60
CA GLN A 186 -2.47 3.99 0.96
C GLN A 186 -3.96 4.30 1.11
N GLN A 187 -4.32 5.56 0.87
CA GLN A 187 -5.71 5.93 0.58
C GLN A 187 -6.25 5.08 -0.60
N SER A 188 -7.57 4.89 -0.67
CA SER A 188 -8.21 4.12 -1.74
C SER A 188 -8.26 4.91 -3.05
N SER A 189 -7.12 5.01 -3.72
CA SER A 189 -6.89 5.77 -4.96
C SER A 189 -5.87 5.08 -5.85
N ASP A 190 -6.07 5.15 -7.17
CA ASP A 190 -5.09 4.65 -8.16
C ASP A 190 -4.43 5.80 -8.94
N ALA A 191 -4.67 7.05 -8.53
CA ALA A 191 -4.15 8.26 -9.17
C ALA A 191 -2.61 8.33 -9.10
N THR A 192 -1.96 8.15 -10.26
CA THR A 192 -0.50 8.12 -10.37
C THR A 192 -0.02 8.97 -11.55
N TYR A 193 0.72 10.04 -11.28
CA TYR A 193 1.33 10.86 -12.31
C TYR A 193 2.78 10.45 -12.54
N ARG A 194 2.96 9.69 -13.61
CA ARG A 194 4.27 9.20 -14.05
C ARG A 194 5.11 10.32 -14.64
N ILE A 195 6.30 10.53 -14.08
CA ILE A 195 7.27 11.54 -14.53
C ILE A 195 8.30 10.91 -15.47
N HIS A 196 8.83 9.75 -15.12
CA HIS A 196 9.85 9.07 -15.91
C HIS A 196 9.72 7.55 -15.75
N ASP A 197 9.97 6.83 -16.84
CA ASP A 197 9.82 5.37 -16.88
C ASP A 197 11.05 4.61 -17.36
N PHE A 198 12.23 5.24 -17.31
CA PHE A 198 13.49 4.63 -17.74
C PHE A 198 13.49 4.18 -19.20
N ASN A 199 12.74 4.90 -20.05
CA ASN A 199 12.61 4.65 -21.49
C ASN A 199 12.25 3.21 -21.87
N ARG A 200 11.63 2.47 -20.95
CA ARG A 200 11.24 1.08 -21.21
C ARG A 200 9.95 1.01 -22.04
N PRO A 201 9.83 0.01 -22.91
CA PRO A 201 8.55 -0.29 -23.55
C PRO A 201 7.55 -0.84 -22.52
N GLY A 202 6.30 -0.43 -22.68
CA GLY A 202 5.15 -1.03 -22.02
C GLY A 202 4.75 -2.36 -22.65
N PRO A 203 3.64 -2.96 -22.19
CA PRO A 203 3.16 -4.25 -22.69
C PRO A 203 2.84 -4.27 -24.19
N ASP A 204 2.50 -3.13 -24.77
CA ASP A 204 2.20 -2.95 -26.21
C ASP A 204 3.46 -2.65 -27.06
N GLY A 205 4.65 -2.65 -26.44
CA GLY A 205 5.91 -2.33 -27.10
C GLY A 205 6.21 -0.83 -27.23
N LYS A 206 5.30 0.06 -26.79
CA LYS A 206 5.47 1.52 -26.86
C LYS A 206 5.85 2.10 -25.49
N PRO A 207 6.49 3.26 -25.40
CA PRO A 207 6.71 3.94 -24.12
C PRO A 207 5.39 4.15 -23.38
N ARG A 208 5.39 3.92 -22.06
CA ARG A 208 4.20 4.18 -21.24
C ARG A 208 3.94 5.67 -21.11
N GLU A 209 2.67 6.02 -20.96
CA GLU A 209 2.23 7.40 -20.78
C GLU A 209 2.92 8.07 -19.58
N LEU A 210 3.39 9.30 -19.83
CA LEU A 210 3.92 10.23 -18.85
C LEU A 210 2.89 11.35 -18.65
N HIS A 211 2.79 11.84 -17.42
CA HIS A 211 1.78 12.81 -16.99
C HIS A 211 2.48 14.08 -16.48
N ILE A 212 3.37 14.65 -17.29
CA ILE A 212 4.29 15.71 -16.85
C ILE A 212 3.54 16.95 -16.36
N GLU A 213 2.53 17.41 -17.10
CA GLU A 213 1.75 18.60 -16.73
C GLU A 213 1.06 18.41 -15.37
N LYS A 214 0.30 17.32 -15.20
CA LYS A 214 -0.34 16.97 -13.92
C LYS A 214 0.68 16.80 -12.78
N ALA A 215 1.81 16.15 -13.05
CA ALA A 215 2.87 15.97 -12.05
C ALA A 215 3.39 17.34 -11.56
N LEU A 216 3.68 18.27 -12.48
CA LEU A 216 4.15 19.62 -12.15
C LEU A 216 3.14 20.46 -11.36
N GLU A 217 1.86 20.12 -11.39
CA GLU A 217 0.81 20.79 -10.62
C GLU A 217 0.72 20.29 -9.18
N VAL A 218 1.08 19.03 -8.91
CA VAL A 218 0.91 18.41 -7.60
C VAL A 218 2.21 18.19 -6.82
N ILE A 219 3.38 18.27 -7.48
CA ILE A 219 4.66 18.18 -6.78
C ILE A 219 4.78 19.32 -5.76
N ASP A 220 5.09 18.96 -4.52
CA ASP A 220 5.53 19.92 -3.52
C ASP A 220 7.00 20.27 -3.81
N PHE A 221 7.23 21.42 -4.45
CA PHE A 221 8.58 21.97 -4.69
C PHE A 221 9.13 22.74 -3.47
N GLY A 222 8.37 22.81 -2.38
CA GLY A 222 8.80 23.39 -1.13
C GLY A 222 9.80 22.52 -0.39
N LYS A 223 9.80 22.64 0.95
CA LYS A 223 10.68 21.85 1.79
C LYS A 223 10.27 20.38 1.73
N GLN A 224 11.10 19.57 1.10
CA GLN A 224 10.88 18.13 0.95
C GLN A 224 10.68 17.46 2.31
N PRO A 225 9.79 16.45 2.41
CA PRO A 225 9.57 15.76 3.66
C PRO A 225 10.88 15.13 4.15
N ALA A 226 11.15 15.31 5.45
CA ALA A 226 12.26 14.63 6.10
C ALA A 226 11.98 13.13 6.07
N LEU A 227 12.92 12.34 5.54
CA LEU A 227 12.79 10.89 5.63
C LEU A 227 13.08 10.46 7.07
N GLN A 228 12.07 9.91 7.73
CA GLN A 228 12.21 9.29 9.04
C GLN A 228 11.78 7.84 8.96
N PHE A 229 12.73 6.94 9.20
CA PHE A 229 12.43 5.52 9.34
C PHE A 229 11.76 5.29 10.70
N ALA A 230 10.45 5.12 10.68
CA ALA A 230 9.69 4.90 11.89
C ALA A 230 10.04 3.55 12.52
N LYS A 231 10.36 3.57 13.81
CA LYS A 231 10.74 2.37 14.56
C LYS A 231 9.53 1.45 14.73
N GLU A 232 8.43 1.99 15.25
CA GLU A 232 7.26 1.20 15.68
C GLU A 232 5.99 1.54 14.88
N SER A 233 5.71 2.82 14.65
CA SER A 233 4.47 3.25 14.00
C SER A 233 4.59 4.56 13.24
N ILE A 234 3.73 4.73 12.25
CA ILE A 234 3.49 5.98 11.51
C ILE A 234 2.00 6.30 11.59
N SER A 235 1.68 7.58 11.73
CA SER A 235 0.32 8.08 11.65
C SER A 235 0.26 9.27 10.70
N CYS A 236 -0.77 9.30 9.88
CA CYS A 236 -1.18 10.44 9.08
C CYS A 236 -2.69 10.67 9.30
N PRO A 237 -3.31 11.71 8.70
CA PRO A 237 -4.75 11.93 8.83
C PRO A 237 -5.63 10.76 8.36
N TYR A 238 -5.10 9.90 7.49
CA TYR A 238 -5.85 8.86 6.80
C TYR A 238 -5.77 7.48 7.46
N PHE A 239 -4.62 7.17 8.08
CA PHE A 239 -4.36 5.87 8.69
C PHE A 239 -3.23 5.93 9.71
N THR A 240 -3.18 4.92 10.58
CA THR A 240 -2.02 4.59 11.40
C THR A 240 -1.54 3.19 11.04
N VAL A 241 -0.25 3.05 10.74
CA VAL A 241 0.42 1.75 10.57
C VAL A 241 1.32 1.50 11.75
N ARG A 242 1.15 0.37 12.45
CA ARG A 242 1.99 -0.05 13.57
C ARG A 242 2.57 -1.45 13.31
N LYS A 243 3.87 -1.60 13.51
CA LYS A 243 4.53 -2.92 13.59
C LYS A 243 4.10 -3.59 14.89
N TRP A 244 3.74 -4.86 14.81
CA TRP A 244 3.33 -5.62 15.98
C TRP A 244 3.90 -7.03 15.95
N LYS A 245 4.56 -7.40 17.06
CA LYS A 245 5.03 -8.76 17.32
C LYS A 245 4.21 -9.38 18.44
N VAL A 246 3.65 -10.56 18.18
CA VAL A 246 2.97 -11.42 19.15
C VAL A 246 3.85 -12.66 19.36
N THR A 247 4.10 -13.06 20.59
CA THR A 247 4.99 -14.20 20.91
C THR A 247 4.26 -15.40 21.52
N GLN A 248 3.09 -15.20 22.10
CA GLN A 248 2.29 -16.29 22.67
C GLN A 248 0.81 -16.01 22.49
N LYS A 249 0.33 -14.92 23.08
CA LYS A 249 -1.06 -14.51 23.06
C LYS A 249 -1.17 -13.01 23.26
N ALA A 250 -2.07 -12.37 22.52
CA ALA A 250 -2.36 -10.95 22.65
C ALA A 250 -3.84 -10.69 22.37
N LEU A 251 -4.41 -9.72 23.08
CA LEU A 251 -5.75 -9.21 22.80
C LEU A 251 -5.64 -7.88 22.05
N ASP A 252 -6.58 -7.66 21.13
CA ASP A 252 -6.80 -6.37 20.48
C ASP A 252 -8.27 -5.99 20.56
N HIS A 253 -8.53 -4.69 20.47
CA HIS A 253 -9.85 -4.11 20.59
C HIS A 253 -10.06 -3.11 19.45
N PRO A 254 -10.93 -3.43 18.48
CA PRO A 254 -11.31 -2.52 17.41
C PRO A 254 -11.95 -1.20 17.90
N GLN A 255 -12.60 -1.21 19.07
CA GLN A 255 -13.14 -0.01 19.74
C GLN A 255 -14.04 0.84 18.81
N GLY A 256 -14.90 0.19 18.02
CA GLY A 256 -15.82 0.89 17.12
C GLY A 256 -15.17 1.41 15.82
N ARG A 257 -13.92 1.02 15.52
CA ARG A 257 -13.22 1.27 14.26
C ARG A 257 -12.81 -0.05 13.64
N PHE A 258 -12.72 -0.13 12.32
CA PHE A 258 -12.13 -1.30 11.70
C PHE A 258 -10.62 -1.36 11.98
N LEU A 259 -10.06 -2.57 11.97
CA LEU A 259 -8.61 -2.78 11.96
C LEU A 259 -8.24 -3.64 10.76
N VAL A 260 -7.06 -3.45 10.20
CA VAL A 260 -6.48 -4.38 9.22
C VAL A 260 -5.19 -4.98 9.76
N TYR A 261 -5.05 -6.29 9.63
CA TYR A 261 -3.82 -7.01 9.91
C TYR A 261 -3.20 -7.51 8.61
N CYS A 262 -1.94 -7.18 8.39
CA CYS A 262 -1.11 -7.78 7.34
C CYS A 262 -0.07 -8.68 8.02
N ILE A 263 -0.23 -10.00 7.91
CA ILE A 263 0.66 -10.98 8.56
C ILE A 263 1.93 -11.09 7.73
N LEU A 264 3.06 -10.72 8.32
CA LEU A 264 4.34 -10.63 7.62
C LEU A 264 5.18 -11.90 7.77
N ALA A 265 5.16 -12.50 8.96
CA ALA A 265 5.94 -13.70 9.29
C ALA A 265 5.35 -14.45 10.48
N GLY A 266 5.78 -15.69 10.64
CA GLY A 266 5.41 -16.57 11.75
C GLY A 266 4.13 -17.35 11.49
N GLU A 267 3.60 -17.98 12.53
CA GLU A 267 2.41 -18.84 12.47
C GLU A 267 1.57 -18.66 13.73
N GLY A 268 0.25 -18.73 13.55
CA GLY A 268 -0.65 -18.48 14.66
C GLY A 268 -2.10 -18.64 14.32
N ARG A 269 -2.96 -18.19 15.24
CA ARG A 269 -4.41 -18.21 15.10
C ARG A 269 -5.01 -16.88 15.52
N LEU A 270 -6.07 -16.49 14.84
CA LEU A 270 -6.92 -15.36 15.20
C LEU A 270 -8.29 -15.91 15.64
N ALA A 271 -8.72 -15.52 16.84
CA ALA A 271 -10.04 -15.78 17.38
C ALA A 271 -10.83 -14.47 17.54
N GLY A 272 -12.09 -14.47 17.13
CA GLY A 272 -12.96 -13.28 17.25
C GLY A 272 -14.32 -13.51 16.62
N GLY A 273 -15.38 -12.92 17.17
CA GLY A 273 -16.73 -13.05 16.60
C GLY A 273 -17.24 -14.50 16.55
N GLY A 274 -16.84 -15.35 17.49
CA GLY A 274 -17.23 -16.76 17.57
C GLY A 274 -16.48 -17.71 16.63
N VAL A 275 -15.50 -17.23 15.85
CA VAL A 275 -14.67 -18.06 14.97
C VAL A 275 -13.21 -18.08 15.43
N VAL A 276 -12.52 -19.15 15.10
CA VAL A 276 -11.06 -19.29 15.26
C VAL A 276 -10.49 -19.79 13.95
N MET A 277 -9.47 -19.13 13.42
CA MET A 277 -8.84 -19.51 12.16
C MET A 277 -7.32 -19.39 12.21
N PRO A 278 -6.59 -20.22 11.45
CA PRO A 278 -5.15 -20.04 11.28
C PRO A 278 -4.85 -18.76 10.51
N VAL A 279 -3.72 -18.14 10.83
CA VAL A 279 -3.16 -17.02 10.09
C VAL A 279 -1.72 -17.36 9.68
N LEU A 280 -1.39 -17.06 8.42
CA LEU A 280 -0.13 -17.39 7.77
C LEU A 280 0.50 -16.13 7.17
N PRO A 281 1.83 -16.12 6.93
CA PRO A 281 2.49 -15.01 6.25
C PRO A 281 1.85 -14.72 4.89
N GLY A 282 1.66 -13.43 4.63
CA GLY A 282 0.92 -12.91 3.48
C GLY A 282 -0.57 -12.72 3.77
N ASP A 283 -1.17 -13.34 4.78
CA ASP A 283 -2.59 -13.13 5.05
C ASP A 283 -2.91 -11.68 5.38
N THR A 284 -3.97 -11.16 4.77
CA THR A 284 -4.53 -9.85 5.08
C THR A 284 -5.96 -10.00 5.58
N LEU A 285 -6.23 -9.39 6.73
CA LEU A 285 -7.48 -9.56 7.46
C LEU A 285 -8.08 -8.22 7.88
N LEU A 286 -9.39 -8.05 7.67
CA LEU A 286 -10.16 -6.93 8.19
C LEU A 286 -10.91 -7.39 9.44
N LEU A 287 -10.76 -6.64 10.53
CA LEU A 287 -11.56 -6.79 11.73
C LEU A 287 -12.70 -5.78 11.69
N PRO A 288 -13.96 -6.23 11.59
CA PRO A 288 -15.11 -5.34 11.63
C PRO A 288 -15.15 -4.52 12.92
N ALA A 289 -15.53 -3.25 12.80
CA ALA A 289 -15.64 -2.29 13.89
C ALA A 289 -16.54 -2.73 15.04
N CYS A 290 -17.54 -3.57 14.78
CA CYS A 290 -18.45 -4.06 15.80
C CYS A 290 -17.85 -5.15 16.70
N LEU A 291 -16.66 -5.68 16.39
CA LEU A 291 -16.00 -6.66 17.25
C LEU A 291 -15.47 -5.96 18.50
N GLU A 292 -15.86 -6.44 19.68
CA GLU A 292 -15.38 -5.88 20.95
C GLU A 292 -13.93 -6.28 21.26
N THR A 293 -13.58 -7.52 20.93
CA THR A 293 -12.26 -8.07 21.15
C THR A 293 -11.92 -9.14 20.12
N VAL A 294 -10.63 -9.26 19.83
CA VAL A 294 -10.04 -10.40 19.14
C VAL A 294 -8.81 -10.88 19.91
N GLU A 295 -8.49 -12.15 19.73
CA GLU A 295 -7.33 -12.79 20.33
C GLU A 295 -6.41 -13.35 19.25
N LEU A 296 -5.16 -12.92 19.27
CA LEU A 296 -4.07 -13.50 18.49
C LEU A 296 -3.31 -14.48 19.37
N SER A 297 -2.93 -15.63 18.82
CA SER A 297 -2.08 -16.61 19.49
C SER A 297 -1.02 -17.18 18.56
N GLY A 298 0.12 -17.60 19.10
CA GLY A 298 1.30 -18.06 18.36
C GLY A 298 2.40 -17.00 18.29
N GLU A 299 3.32 -17.19 17.33
CA GLU A 299 4.42 -16.27 17.05
C GLU A 299 4.16 -15.56 15.73
N LEU A 300 3.81 -14.27 15.78
CA LEU A 300 3.43 -13.50 14.60
C LEU A 300 4.18 -12.18 14.55
N GLN A 301 4.60 -11.79 13.35
CA GLN A 301 4.99 -10.42 13.02
C GLN A 301 3.98 -9.89 12.02
N MET A 302 3.39 -8.72 12.29
CA MET A 302 2.33 -8.14 11.47
C MET A 302 2.39 -6.62 11.43
N LEU A 303 1.72 -6.04 10.44
CA LEU A 303 1.28 -4.65 10.51
C LEU A 303 -0.15 -4.62 11.04
N ARG A 304 -0.38 -3.81 12.08
CA ARG A 304 -1.69 -3.42 12.57
C ARG A 304 -2.01 -2.03 12.03
N ILE A 305 -3.09 -1.94 11.26
CA ILE A 305 -3.53 -0.74 10.56
C ILE A 305 -4.90 -0.34 11.08
N GLN A 306 -5.12 0.96 11.26
CA GLN A 306 -6.39 1.56 11.69
C GLN A 306 -6.62 2.90 11.00
#